data_AF-A0A7S2D393-F1
#
_entry.id   AF-A0A7S2D393-F1
#
_cell.length_a   1.000
_cell.length_b   1.000
_cell.length_c   1.000
_cell.angle_alpha   90.00
_cell.angle_beta   90.00
_cell.angle_gamma   90.00
#
_symmetry.space_group_name_H-M   'P 1'
#
loop_
_entity.id
_entity.type
_entity.pdbx_description
1 polymer ?
#
loop_
_entity_poly.entity_id
_entity_poly.type
_entity_poly.pdbx_seq_one_letter_code
_entity_poly.pdbx_strand_id
1 'polypeptide(L)'
;AAQIFSFDEKQSRTIIGVLRDPYDKLVAEFRALAEGSAENDTAYQLYDACDVNTWVKQELQKAREDKFRADCRFLPQAEYFDGPNGINLPIDGRLMPLSFNEVMERHGYATIHMGAPPAETKCKVSSWSLDDEARAAVKDMYSHDFDLLCKHFGHCDADEITCLSHLPGMCGGAPQAKMPVPEI
;
A
#
# COMPACT_ATOMS: atom_id res chain seq x y z
N ALA A 1 -13.81 -47.92 -16.73
CA ALA A 1 -14.22 -47.31 -15.45
C ALA A 1 -13.51 -45.98 -15.32
N ALA A 2 -14.24 -44.87 -15.26
CA ALA A 2 -13.65 -43.55 -15.03
C ALA A 2 -13.47 -43.36 -13.53
N GLN A 3 -12.23 -43.17 -13.07
CA GLN A 3 -11.96 -42.74 -11.69
C GLN A 3 -12.27 -41.25 -11.62
N ILE A 4 -13.40 -40.92 -10.99
CA ILE A 4 -13.69 -39.57 -10.52
C ILE A 4 -12.84 -39.39 -9.27
N PHE A 5 -11.76 -38.62 -9.38
CA PHE A 5 -11.04 -38.14 -8.21
C PHE A 5 -11.85 -36.99 -7.60
N SER A 6 -12.58 -37.25 -6.52
CA SER A 6 -13.06 -36.18 -5.67
C SER A 6 -11.85 -35.62 -4.93
N PHE A 7 -11.46 -34.39 -5.25
CA PHE A 7 -10.51 -33.67 -4.41
C PHE A 7 -11.24 -33.34 -3.11
N ASP A 8 -10.85 -34.04 -2.05
CA ASP A 8 -11.26 -33.80 -0.66
C ASP A 8 -11.08 -32.33 -0.27
N GLU A 9 -12.00 -31.84 0.57
CA GLU A 9 -12.03 -30.50 1.16
C GLU A 9 -10.63 -29.99 1.52
N LYS A 10 -10.10 -29.07 0.70
CA LYS A 10 -8.90 -28.29 1.06
C LYS A 10 -9.19 -27.59 2.39
N GLN A 11 -8.42 -27.91 3.43
CA GLN A 11 -8.26 -27.01 4.57
C GLN A 11 -8.06 -25.59 4.02
N SER A 12 -8.97 -24.67 4.34
CA SER A 12 -8.87 -23.27 3.95
C SER A 12 -7.57 -22.72 4.51
N ARG A 13 -6.56 -22.52 3.66
CA ARG A 13 -5.30 -21.91 4.08
C ARG A 13 -5.58 -20.47 4.46
N THR A 14 -5.09 -20.03 5.62
CA THR A 14 -5.06 -18.61 5.97
C THR A 14 -4.03 -17.93 5.08
N ILE A 15 -4.46 -16.91 4.34
CA ILE A 15 -3.63 -16.10 3.46
C ILE A 15 -3.64 -14.70 4.05
N ILE A 16 -2.47 -14.30 4.54
CA ILE A 16 -2.26 -13.03 5.22
C ILE A 16 -1.75 -12.02 4.19
N GLY A 17 -2.31 -10.82 4.22
CA GLY A 17 -1.88 -9.76 3.31
C GLY A 17 -2.08 -8.39 3.93
N VAL A 18 -1.22 -7.45 3.54
CA VAL A 18 -1.32 -6.05 3.96
C VAL A 18 -2.24 -5.32 2.98
N LEU A 19 -3.23 -4.61 3.52
CA LEU A 19 -4.07 -3.71 2.74
C LEU A 19 -3.70 -2.27 3.13
N ARG A 20 -3.10 -1.56 2.19
CA ARG A 20 -2.61 -0.20 2.37
C ARG A 20 -3.57 0.81 1.74
N ASP A 21 -3.62 2.01 2.30
CA ASP A 21 -4.25 3.15 1.67
C ASP A 21 -3.69 3.37 0.23
N PRO A 22 -4.54 3.49 -0.82
CA PRO A 22 -4.07 3.66 -2.18
C PRO A 22 -3.13 4.86 -2.41
N TYR A 23 -3.32 5.96 -1.68
CA TYR A 23 -2.40 7.11 -1.77
C TYR A 23 -1.03 6.75 -1.20
N ASP A 24 -0.99 6.18 0.00
CA ASP A 24 0.26 5.77 0.65
C ASP A 24 0.97 4.65 -0.12
N LYS A 25 0.21 3.75 -0.77
CA LYS A 25 0.74 2.73 -1.66
C LYS A 25 1.59 3.38 -2.75
N LEU A 26 1.02 4.29 -3.55
CA LEU A 26 1.73 4.90 -4.66
C LEU A 26 2.91 5.76 -4.23
N VAL A 27 2.80 6.46 -3.10
CA VAL A 27 3.93 7.22 -2.56
C VAL A 27 5.06 6.30 -2.10
N ALA A 28 4.74 5.14 -1.50
CA ALA A 28 5.73 4.14 -1.17
C ALA A 28 6.39 3.55 -2.44
N GLU A 29 5.62 3.31 -3.50
CA GLU A 29 6.17 2.86 -4.79
C GLU A 29 7.12 3.90 -5.39
N PHE A 30 6.76 5.19 -5.35
CA PHE A 30 7.60 6.30 -5.79
C PHE A 30 8.91 6.36 -5.01
N ARG A 31 8.85 6.24 -3.68
CA ARG A 31 10.03 6.26 -2.81
C ARG A 31 10.98 5.09 -3.08
N ALA A 32 10.44 3.93 -3.47
CA ALA A 32 11.20 2.74 -3.80
C ALA A 32 11.88 2.77 -5.18
N LEU A 33 11.60 3.76 -6.05
CA LEU A 33 12.31 3.91 -7.34
C LEU A 33 13.82 4.12 -7.16
N ALA A 34 14.22 4.68 -6.02
CA ALA A 34 15.62 4.90 -5.65
C ALA A 34 16.46 3.62 -5.67
N GLU A 35 15.82 2.46 -5.49
CA GLU A 35 16.50 1.19 -5.22
C GLU A 35 16.76 0.36 -6.49
N GLY A 36 16.40 0.84 -7.69
CA GLY A 36 16.55 0.00 -8.88
C GLY A 36 16.48 0.67 -10.26
N SER A 37 16.13 1.96 -10.36
CA SER A 37 16.08 2.64 -11.65
C SER A 37 17.46 3.17 -12.06
N ALA A 38 17.81 3.03 -13.33
CA ALA A 38 18.99 3.68 -13.89
C ALA A 38 18.80 5.20 -13.89
N GLU A 39 19.87 5.98 -13.71
CA GLU A 39 19.80 7.45 -13.63
C GLU A 39 19.18 8.12 -14.86
N ASN A 40 19.27 7.47 -16.02
CA ASN A 40 18.72 7.96 -17.28
C ASN A 40 17.23 7.61 -17.48
N ASP A 41 16.60 6.89 -16.56
CA ASP A 41 15.17 6.58 -16.60
C ASP A 41 14.35 7.83 -16.23
N THR A 42 13.31 8.13 -17.00
CA THR A 42 12.36 9.21 -16.68
C THR A 42 11.77 9.04 -15.28
N ALA A 43 11.52 7.82 -14.82
CA ALA A 43 11.05 7.56 -13.47
C ALA A 43 12.08 8.01 -12.41
N TYR A 44 13.37 7.78 -12.67
CA TYR A 44 14.44 8.25 -11.79
C TYR A 44 14.56 9.77 -11.80
N GLN A 45 14.43 10.42 -12.96
CA GLN A 45 14.48 11.89 -13.06
C GLN A 45 13.36 12.55 -12.24
N LEU A 46 12.15 12.00 -12.29
CA LEU A 46 11.03 12.46 -11.47
C LEU A 46 11.29 12.22 -9.98
N TYR A 47 11.89 11.09 -9.63
CA TYR A 47 12.33 10.83 -8.26
C TYR A 47 13.43 11.82 -7.80
N ASP A 48 14.41 12.11 -8.64
CA ASP A 48 15.49 13.07 -8.35
C ASP A 48 14.95 14.48 -8.07
N ALA A 49 13.94 14.89 -8.84
CA ALA A 49 13.20 16.14 -8.67
C ALA A 49 12.14 16.09 -7.55
N CYS A 50 11.92 14.93 -6.91
CA CYS A 50 10.84 14.67 -5.97
C CYS A 50 9.43 15.04 -6.49
N ASP A 51 9.20 14.90 -7.79
CA ASP A 51 7.93 15.19 -8.46
C ASP A 51 7.02 13.96 -8.46
N VAL A 52 6.46 13.66 -7.28
CA VAL A 52 5.53 12.53 -7.10
C VAL A 52 4.24 12.70 -7.91
N ASN A 53 3.80 13.93 -8.17
CA ASN A 53 2.53 14.19 -8.86
C ASN A 53 2.62 13.84 -10.34
N THR A 54 3.64 14.33 -11.04
CA THR A 54 3.86 13.97 -12.43
C THR A 54 4.08 12.47 -12.56
N TRP A 55 4.83 11.87 -11.64
CA TRP A 55 5.07 10.43 -11.64
C TRP A 55 3.77 9.62 -11.48
N VAL A 56 2.95 9.91 -10.46
CA VAL A 56 1.67 9.21 -10.23
C VAL A 56 0.78 9.32 -11.46
N LYS A 57 0.58 10.53 -11.99
CA LYS A 57 -0.29 10.75 -13.15
C LYS A 57 0.18 9.95 -14.38
N GLN A 58 1.49 9.92 -14.65
CA GLN A 58 2.05 9.15 -15.76
C GLN A 58 1.95 7.64 -15.55
N GLU A 59 2.32 7.13 -14.38
CA GLU A 59 2.35 5.69 -14.16
C GLU A 59 0.95 5.08 -14.08
N LEU A 60 -0.03 5.78 -13.49
CA LEU A 60 -1.42 5.31 -13.50
C LEU A 60 -2.01 5.32 -14.91
N GLN A 61 -1.66 6.29 -15.75
CA GLN A 61 -2.08 6.28 -17.15
C GLN A 61 -1.50 5.05 -17.88
N LYS A 62 -0.21 4.76 -17.70
CA LYS A 62 0.43 3.59 -18.30
C LYS A 62 -0.14 2.28 -17.75
N ALA A 63 -0.46 2.23 -16.45
CA ALA A 63 -1.02 1.03 -15.81
C ALA A 63 -2.44 0.69 -16.28
N ARG A 64 -3.19 1.66 -16.83
CA ARG A 64 -4.47 1.38 -17.51
C ARG A 64 -4.29 0.64 -18.82
N GLU A 65 -3.17 0.85 -19.50
CA GLU A 65 -2.83 0.19 -20.76
C GLU A 65 -2.15 -1.17 -20.51
N ASP A 66 -1.35 -1.26 -19.45
CA ASP A 66 -0.69 -2.48 -18.99
C ASP A 66 -0.83 -2.64 -17.47
N LYS A 67 -1.85 -3.40 -17.05
CA LYS A 67 -2.12 -3.60 -15.62
C LYS A 67 -1.05 -4.39 -14.86
N PHE A 68 -0.15 -5.08 -15.58
CA PHE A 68 0.95 -5.84 -15.00
C PHE A 68 2.26 -5.05 -14.99
N ARG A 69 2.22 -3.78 -15.39
CA ARG A 69 3.35 -2.87 -15.38
C ARG A 69 4.05 -2.86 -14.01
N ALA A 70 5.38 -2.81 -14.07
CA ALA A 70 6.26 -2.83 -12.91
C ALA A 70 5.99 -4.03 -11.98
N ASP A 71 5.97 -5.24 -12.55
CA ASP A 71 5.79 -6.50 -11.80
C ASP A 71 4.56 -6.51 -10.89
N CYS A 72 3.42 -6.04 -11.42
CA CYS A 72 2.14 -5.92 -10.71
C CYS A 72 2.11 -4.91 -9.56
N ARG A 73 3.12 -4.04 -9.38
CA ARG A 73 3.12 -3.01 -8.31
C ARG A 73 1.93 -2.05 -8.41
N PHE A 74 1.43 -1.81 -9.63
CA PHE A 74 0.27 -0.96 -9.86
C PHE A 74 -1.07 -1.72 -9.85
N LEU A 75 -1.08 -3.05 -9.72
CA LEU A 75 -2.33 -3.81 -9.68
C LEU A 75 -3.16 -3.39 -8.45
N PRO A 76 -4.47 -3.13 -8.58
CA PRO A 76 -5.35 -2.89 -7.44
C PRO A 76 -5.23 -4.01 -6.40
N GLN A 77 -5.16 -3.64 -5.13
CA GLN A 77 -5.02 -4.61 -4.05
C GLN A 77 -6.21 -5.57 -4.02
N ALA A 78 -7.40 -5.08 -4.39
CA ALA A 78 -8.61 -5.87 -4.53
C ALA A 78 -8.45 -7.15 -5.34
N GLU A 79 -7.63 -7.14 -6.40
CA GLU A 79 -7.39 -8.34 -7.21
C GLU A 79 -6.71 -9.47 -6.40
N TYR A 80 -5.97 -9.13 -5.33
CA TYR A 80 -5.38 -10.10 -4.41
C TYR A 80 -6.34 -10.55 -3.30
N PHE A 81 -7.45 -9.83 -3.06
CA PHE A 81 -8.45 -10.16 -2.04
C PHE A 81 -9.60 -10.99 -2.60
N ASP A 82 -10.08 -10.66 -3.80
CA ASP A 82 -11.32 -11.22 -4.34
C ASP A 82 -11.12 -12.53 -5.12
N GLY A 83 -9.86 -12.95 -5.31
CA GLY A 83 -9.52 -14.18 -5.99
C GLY A 83 -9.95 -15.45 -5.22
N PRO A 84 -10.03 -16.62 -5.89
CA PRO A 84 -10.41 -17.89 -5.26
C PRO A 84 -9.42 -18.36 -4.18
N ASN A 85 -8.20 -17.81 -4.16
CA ASN A 85 -7.22 -17.97 -3.10
C ASN A 85 -6.81 -16.58 -2.56
N GLY A 86 -7.78 -15.68 -2.43
CA GLY A 86 -7.54 -14.32 -2.01
C GLY A 86 -7.12 -14.22 -0.54
N ILE A 87 -6.57 -13.06 -0.19
CA ILE A 87 -6.22 -12.72 1.19
C ILE A 87 -7.49 -12.78 2.05
N ASN A 88 -7.44 -13.55 3.13
CA ASN A 88 -8.56 -13.73 4.06
C ASN A 88 -8.25 -13.25 5.48
N LEU A 89 -7.00 -12.87 5.75
CA LEU A 89 -6.57 -12.22 6.98
C LEU A 89 -5.85 -10.90 6.64
N PRO A 90 -6.59 -9.77 6.58
CA PRO A 90 -6.02 -8.47 6.23
C PRO A 90 -5.23 -7.88 7.41
N ILE A 91 -4.12 -7.22 7.10
CA ILE A 91 -3.33 -6.40 8.02
C ILE A 91 -3.52 -4.93 7.62
N ASP A 92 -3.86 -4.08 8.60
CA ASP A 92 -4.07 -2.66 8.35
C ASP A 92 -2.74 -1.96 8.04
N GLY A 93 -2.59 -1.57 6.78
CA GLY A 93 -1.42 -0.88 6.28
C GLY A 93 -1.17 0.47 6.96
N ARG A 94 -2.20 1.15 7.49
CA ARG A 94 -2.13 2.46 8.18
C ARG A 94 -1.53 2.36 9.57
N LEU A 95 -1.43 1.16 10.14
CA LEU A 95 -0.92 0.92 11.50
C LEU A 95 0.39 0.11 11.51
N MET A 96 1.05 -0.08 10.36
CA MET A 96 2.29 -0.86 10.27
C MET A 96 3.45 -0.22 11.06
N PRO A 97 4.22 -0.95 11.88
CA PRO A 97 4.22 -2.41 12.02
C PRO A 97 3.27 -2.96 13.10
N LEU A 98 2.56 -2.11 13.84
CA LEU A 98 1.75 -2.51 15.00
C LEU A 98 0.67 -3.53 14.63
N SER A 99 -0.13 -3.26 13.59
CA SER A 99 -1.17 -4.17 13.11
C SER A 99 -0.62 -5.52 12.67
N PHE A 100 0.55 -5.55 12.02
CA PHE A 100 1.22 -6.80 11.63
C PHE A 100 1.58 -7.62 12.87
N ASN A 101 2.23 -7.00 13.85
CA ASN A 101 2.68 -7.68 15.06
C ASN A 101 1.49 -8.24 15.86
N GLU A 102 0.42 -7.45 16.00
CA GLU A 102 -0.83 -7.88 16.64
C GLU A 102 -1.45 -9.09 15.94
N VAL A 103 -1.53 -9.07 14.61
CA VAL A 103 -2.08 -10.18 13.81
C VAL A 103 -1.22 -11.43 13.95
N MET A 104 0.12 -11.31 13.88
CA MET A 104 1.03 -12.44 14.04
C MET A 104 0.92 -13.07 15.43
N GLU A 105 0.92 -12.26 16.49
CA GLU A 105 0.78 -12.74 17.86
C GLU A 105 -0.56 -13.46 18.08
N ARG A 106 -1.67 -12.86 17.65
CA ARG A 106 -3.02 -13.45 17.78
C ARG A 106 -3.15 -14.81 17.10
N HIS A 107 -2.38 -15.07 16.05
CA HIS A 107 -2.43 -16.32 15.28
C HIS A 107 -1.32 -17.31 15.68
N GLY A 108 -0.64 -17.09 16.80
CA GLY A 108 0.35 -18.02 17.35
C GLY A 108 1.76 -17.89 16.75
N TYR A 109 2.02 -16.82 16.00
CA TYR A 109 3.32 -16.51 15.40
C TYR A 109 4.13 -15.51 16.25
N ALA A 110 4.15 -15.67 17.58
CA ALA A 110 4.76 -14.71 18.50
C ALA A 110 6.26 -14.44 18.28
N THR A 111 6.96 -15.29 17.54
CA THR A 111 8.37 -15.10 17.18
C THR A 111 8.57 -14.28 15.89
N ILE A 112 7.49 -14.02 15.13
CA ILE A 112 7.50 -13.21 13.92
C ILE A 112 7.10 -11.79 14.31
N HIS A 113 8.06 -10.87 14.23
CA HIS A 113 7.83 -9.47 14.55
C HIS A 113 8.49 -8.58 13.48
N MET A 114 7.78 -7.54 13.07
CA MET A 114 8.27 -6.52 12.17
C MET A 114 8.77 -5.31 12.97
N GLY A 115 10.03 -4.92 12.74
CA GLY A 115 10.59 -3.69 13.28
C GLY A 115 10.05 -2.44 12.57
N ALA A 116 10.39 -1.26 13.07
CA ALA A 116 10.13 -0.02 12.34
C ALA A 116 10.94 -0.02 11.02
N PRO A 117 10.33 0.30 9.88
CA PRO A 117 11.07 0.46 8.64
C PRO A 117 12.01 1.67 8.73
N PRO A 118 13.08 1.72 7.92
CA PRO A 118 13.95 2.89 7.86
C PRO A 118 13.16 4.12 7.42
N ALA A 119 13.43 5.24 8.09
CA ALA A 119 12.74 6.52 7.89
C ALA A 119 13.34 7.38 6.76
N GLU A 120 14.54 7.04 6.28
CA GLU A 120 15.31 7.92 5.41
C GLU A 120 14.98 7.67 3.94
N THR A 121 14.22 8.60 3.36
CA THR A 121 14.04 8.74 1.92
C THR A 121 14.59 10.09 1.48
N LYS A 122 15.21 10.15 0.29
CA LYS A 122 15.66 11.42 -0.31
C LYS A 122 14.49 12.40 -0.43
N CYS A 123 13.37 11.91 -0.95
CA CYS A 123 12.15 12.68 -1.09
C CYS A 123 11.28 12.54 0.14
N LYS A 124 11.13 13.63 0.90
CA LYS A 124 10.21 13.77 2.03
C LYS A 124 8.77 14.02 1.58
N VAL A 125 8.33 13.29 0.55
CA VAL A 125 6.96 13.36 -0.01
C VAL A 125 6.07 12.34 0.67
N SER A 126 4.83 12.66 1.01
CA SER A 126 3.81 11.73 1.53
C SER A 126 2.53 11.80 0.70
N SER A 127 1.47 11.12 1.10
CA SER A 127 0.12 11.28 0.52
C SER A 127 -0.37 12.75 0.54
N TRP A 128 0.07 13.57 1.50
CA TRP A 128 -0.18 15.03 1.51
C TRP A 128 0.51 15.79 0.39
N SER A 129 1.53 15.22 -0.23
CA SER A 129 2.23 15.83 -1.36
C SER A 129 1.49 15.65 -2.69
N LEU A 130 0.44 14.83 -2.72
CA LEU A 130 -0.39 14.64 -3.91
C LEU A 130 -1.26 15.88 -4.17
N ASP A 131 -1.38 16.30 -5.43
CA ASP A 131 -2.30 17.32 -5.89
C ASP A 131 -3.70 16.71 -6.14
N ASP A 132 -4.69 17.57 -6.41
CA ASP A 132 -6.07 17.12 -6.66
C ASP A 132 -6.19 16.21 -7.88
N GLU A 133 -5.42 16.46 -8.93
CA GLU A 133 -5.44 15.67 -10.16
C GLU A 133 -4.87 14.26 -9.93
N ALA A 134 -3.74 14.17 -9.23
CA ALA A 134 -3.12 12.92 -8.85
C ALA A 134 -4.07 12.13 -7.95
N ARG A 135 -4.65 12.76 -6.92
CA ARG A 135 -5.64 12.10 -6.04
C ARG A 135 -6.85 11.58 -6.81
N ALA A 136 -7.38 12.37 -7.75
CA ALA A 136 -8.48 11.94 -8.60
C ALA A 136 -8.10 10.71 -9.44
N ALA A 137 -6.88 10.69 -10.01
CA ALA A 137 -6.39 9.53 -10.75
C ALA A 137 -6.24 8.28 -9.88
N VAL A 138 -5.77 8.42 -8.63
CA VAL A 138 -5.71 7.32 -7.65
C VAL A 138 -7.11 6.78 -7.35
N LYS A 139 -8.06 7.65 -7.01
CA LYS A 139 -9.44 7.25 -6.68
C LYS A 139 -10.13 6.52 -7.82
N ASP A 140 -9.94 6.98 -9.05
CA ASP A 140 -10.52 6.31 -10.21
C ASP A 140 -9.95 4.89 -10.41
N MET A 141 -8.62 4.72 -10.29
CA MET A 141 -7.98 3.42 -10.50
C MET A 141 -8.17 2.44 -9.33
N TYR A 142 -8.23 2.94 -8.10
CA TYR A 142 -8.22 2.12 -6.87
C TYR A 142 -9.50 2.25 -6.04
N SER A 143 -10.63 2.63 -6.65
CA SER A 143 -11.93 2.77 -5.96
C SER A 143 -12.29 1.54 -5.12
N HIS A 144 -12.09 0.33 -5.65
CA HIS A 144 -12.37 -0.91 -4.92
C HIS A 144 -11.44 -1.14 -3.71
N ASP A 145 -10.20 -0.66 -3.76
CA ASP A 145 -9.28 -0.76 -2.62
C ASP A 145 -9.78 0.09 -1.43
N PHE A 146 -10.38 1.25 -1.70
CA PHE A 146 -11.03 2.06 -0.66
C PHE A 146 -12.24 1.35 -0.06
N ASP A 147 -13.07 0.68 -0.87
CA ASP A 147 -14.18 -0.12 -0.37
C ASP A 147 -13.69 -1.26 0.55
N LEU A 148 -12.58 -1.90 0.21
CA LEU A 148 -11.96 -2.93 1.04
C LEU A 148 -11.45 -2.38 2.38
N LEU A 149 -10.82 -1.19 2.37
CA LEU A 149 -10.38 -0.54 3.60
C LEU A 149 -11.56 -0.22 4.52
N CYS A 150 -12.65 0.30 3.98
CA CYS A 150 -13.89 0.54 4.71
C CYS A 150 -14.44 -0.77 5.30
N LYS A 151 -14.55 -1.81 4.48
CA LYS A 151 -15.08 -3.12 4.87
C LYS A 151 -14.28 -3.79 5.97
N HIS A 152 -12.94 -3.74 5.92
CA HIS A 152 -12.09 -4.48 6.84
C HIS A 152 -11.69 -3.69 8.08
N PHE A 153 -11.59 -2.36 8.00
CA PHE A 153 -11.03 -1.54 9.07
C PHE A 153 -11.87 -0.31 9.44
N GLY A 154 -12.98 -0.05 8.74
CA GLY A 154 -13.84 1.12 8.99
C GLY A 154 -13.30 2.43 8.41
N HIS A 155 -12.23 2.38 7.61
CA HIS A 155 -11.64 3.52 6.91
C HIS A 155 -12.46 3.86 5.66
N CYS A 156 -13.59 4.54 5.85
CA CYS A 156 -14.59 4.73 4.79
C CYS A 156 -14.52 6.06 4.05
N ASP A 157 -13.64 6.98 4.47
CA ASP A 157 -13.45 8.25 3.79
C ASP A 157 -12.31 8.13 2.76
N ALA A 158 -12.67 8.10 1.47
CA ALA A 158 -11.71 8.04 0.38
C ALA A 158 -10.99 9.37 0.11
N ASP A 159 -11.43 10.46 0.74
CA ASP A 159 -10.76 11.77 0.71
C ASP A 159 -9.84 11.98 1.92
N GLU A 160 -9.86 11.05 2.89
CA GLU A 160 -8.95 11.08 4.04
C GLU A 160 -7.51 10.86 3.58
N ILE A 161 -6.65 11.83 3.88
CA ILE A 161 -5.21 11.70 3.67
C ILE A 161 -4.59 11.11 4.92
N THR A 162 -3.98 9.94 4.80
CA THR A 162 -3.31 9.24 5.91
C THR A 162 -1.81 9.11 5.70
N CYS A 163 -1.07 8.92 6.78
CA CYS A 163 0.30 8.43 6.77
C CYS A 163 0.53 7.55 8.00
N LEU A 164 1.65 6.84 7.99
CA LEU A 164 2.18 6.14 9.16
C LEU A 164 2.79 7.15 10.14
N SER A 165 1.92 7.80 10.89
CA SER A 165 2.27 8.96 11.72
C SER A 165 3.16 8.62 12.92
N HIS A 166 3.13 7.37 13.37
CA HIS A 166 4.05 6.84 14.38
C HIS A 166 5.44 6.50 13.83
N LEU A 167 5.66 6.59 12.51
CA LEU A 167 6.95 6.36 11.89
C LEU A 167 7.60 7.70 11.51
N PRO A 168 8.81 8.00 12.01
CA PRO A 168 9.52 9.23 11.68
C PRO A 168 9.67 9.43 10.17
N GLY A 169 9.45 10.66 9.69
CA GLY A 169 9.67 11.02 8.29
C GLY A 169 8.59 10.55 7.29
N MET A 170 7.66 9.69 7.70
CA MET A 170 6.67 9.11 6.76
C MET A 170 5.58 10.10 6.33
N CYS A 171 5.31 11.13 7.15
CA CYS A 171 4.28 12.15 6.91
C CYS A 171 4.85 13.47 6.35
N GLY A 172 5.94 13.43 5.58
CA GLY A 172 6.53 14.64 5.02
C GLY A 172 5.52 15.44 4.18
N GLY A 173 5.38 16.74 4.44
CA GLY A 173 4.39 17.59 3.79
C GLY A 173 3.01 17.62 4.46
N ALA A 174 2.76 16.79 5.49
CA ALA A 174 1.60 16.97 6.35
C ALA A 174 1.64 18.35 7.03
N PRO A 175 0.49 19.01 7.25
CA PRO A 175 0.43 20.19 8.10
C PRO A 175 1.11 19.88 9.43
N GLN A 176 1.86 20.83 10.01
CA GLN A 176 2.41 20.70 11.36
C GLN A 176 1.27 20.75 12.40
N ALA A 177 0.36 19.78 12.37
CA ALA A 177 -0.49 19.51 13.51
C ALA A 177 0.45 18.96 14.58
N LYS A 178 0.37 19.54 15.80
CA LYS A 178 1.01 18.99 16.99
C LYS A 178 0.47 17.59 17.18
N MET A 179 1.15 16.60 16.61
CA MET A 179 0.83 15.22 16.85
C MET A 179 1.01 14.98 18.35
N PRO A 180 -0.04 14.56 19.09
CA PRO A 180 0.16 14.10 20.45
C PRO A 180 1.13 12.92 20.37
N VAL A 181 2.29 13.06 21.02
CA VAL A 181 3.19 11.93 21.23
C VAL A 181 2.41 10.94 22.07
N PRO A 182 2.10 9.72 21.58
CA PRO A 182 1.46 8.74 22.43
C PRO A 182 2.41 8.42 23.59
N GLU A 183 1.94 8.59 24.82
CA GLU A 183 2.61 8.06 26.00
C GLU A 183 2.59 6.54 25.88
N ILE A 184 3.77 5.93 25.83
CA ILE A 184 3.99 4.47 25.77
C ILE A 184 4.05 3.94 27.20
#